data_AF-A0A226NPF7-F1
#
_entry.id   AF-A0A226NPF7-F1
#
_cell.length_a   1.000
_cell.length_b   1.000
_cell.length_c   1.000
_cell.angle_alpha   90.00
_cell.angle_beta   90.00
_cell.angle_gamma   90.00
#
_symmetry.space_group_name_H-M   'P 1'
#
loop_
_entity.id
_entity.type
_entity.pdbx_description
1 polymer ?
#
loop_
_entity_poly.entity_id
_entity_poly.type
_entity_poly.pdbx_seq_one_letter_code
_entity_poly.pdbx_strand_id
1 'polypeptide(L)'
;MTHVDLGVKQIAAEFLFVLCKERVDSLLKYTGYGNAAGLLAARGLLAGGRGEHWYSDDEDTDTEEYKSAKPNINLITGHLEEPMPNPMDEMTEEQKEYEAMKLVNMFDKLSRYCSTVQYNVTVLLMEAAYILVLCSLLKSTASNCAIINSAELEPRSLWRRMFDTSK
;
A
#
# COMPACT_ATOMS: atom_id res chain seq x y z
N MET A 1 14.29 -3.61 15.95
CA MET A 1 13.73 -2.63 14.99
C MET A 1 12.46 -1.93 15.50
N THR A 2 11.75 -2.46 16.49
CA THR A 2 10.49 -1.87 17.01
C THR A 2 10.63 -1.18 18.37
N HIS A 3 11.84 -0.73 18.72
CA HIS A 3 12.08 0.04 19.94
C HIS A 3 11.41 1.43 19.85
N VAL A 4 11.05 2.00 21.00
CA VAL A 4 10.34 3.29 21.07
C VAL A 4 11.22 4.44 20.54
N ASP A 5 12.53 4.38 20.82
CA ASP A 5 13.50 5.36 20.34
C ASP A 5 13.77 5.20 18.83
N LEU A 6 13.61 6.32 18.10
CA LEU A 6 13.79 6.41 16.66
C LEU A 6 15.26 6.23 16.24
N GLY A 7 16.21 6.76 17.01
CA GLY A 7 17.63 6.64 16.68
C GLY A 7 18.11 5.20 16.75
N VAL A 8 17.77 4.50 17.84
CA VAL A 8 18.15 3.09 18.05
C VAL A 8 17.55 2.19 16.97
N LYS A 9 16.27 2.38 16.60
CA LYS A 9 15.66 1.53 15.56
C LYS A 9 16.21 1.79 14.17
N GLN A 10 16.55 3.03 13.83
CA GLN A 10 17.17 3.38 12.55
C GLN A 10 18.55 2.75 12.44
N ILE A 11 19.43 2.95 13.43
CA ILE A 11 20.80 2.42 13.41
C ILE A 11 20.78 0.88 13.40
N ALA A 12 19.92 0.24 14.21
CA ALA A 12 19.79 -1.21 14.21
C ALA A 12 19.29 -1.76 12.87
N ALA A 13 18.34 -1.07 12.23
CA ALA A 13 17.80 -1.46 10.93
C ALA A 13 18.81 -1.27 9.81
N GLU A 14 19.59 -0.18 9.82
CA GLU A 14 20.67 0.07 8.88
C GLU A 14 21.79 -0.95 9.01
N PHE A 15 22.19 -1.27 10.24
CA PHE A 15 23.18 -2.30 10.51
C PHE A 15 22.76 -3.66 9.95
N LEU A 16 21.52 -4.09 10.22
CA LEU A 16 20.96 -5.33 9.67
C LEU A 16 20.87 -5.32 8.13
N PHE A 17 20.55 -4.17 7.53
CA PHE A 17 20.46 -4.03 6.08
C PHE A 17 21.81 -4.20 5.39
N VAL A 18 22.88 -3.64 5.98
CA VAL A 18 24.26 -3.82 5.50
C VAL A 18 24.69 -5.28 5.63
N LEU A 19 24.38 -5.96 6.73
CA LEU A 19 24.65 -7.39 6.89
C LEU A 19 23.94 -8.25 5.84
N CYS A 20 22.75 -7.82 5.40
CA CYS A 20 21.97 -8.49 4.35
C CYS A 20 22.43 -8.14 2.92
N LYS A 21 23.63 -7.56 2.74
CA LYS A 21 24.16 -7.10 1.44
C LYS A 21 23.20 -6.14 0.72
N GLU A 22 22.43 -5.36 1.48
CA GLU A 22 21.41 -4.42 0.97
C GLU A 22 20.32 -5.08 0.09
N ARG A 23 20.07 -6.38 0.27
CA ARG A 23 18.98 -7.10 -0.39
C ARG A 23 17.74 -7.14 0.51
N VAL A 24 16.63 -6.61 -0.01
CA VAL A 24 15.34 -6.61 0.69
C VAL A 24 14.88 -8.04 0.99
N ASP A 25 15.03 -8.96 0.04
CA ASP A 25 14.60 -10.35 0.22
C ASP A 25 15.29 -11.02 1.42
N SER A 26 16.61 -10.82 1.56
CA SER A 26 17.40 -11.39 2.66
C SER A 26 17.05 -10.73 4.00
N LEU A 27 16.84 -9.41 4.01
CA LEU A 27 16.39 -8.69 5.21
C LEU A 27 15.03 -9.22 5.69
N LEU A 28 14.10 -9.48 4.77
CA LEU A 28 12.76 -9.95 5.09
C LEU A 28 12.74 -11.34 5.74
N LYS A 29 13.70 -12.22 5.41
CA LYS A 29 13.81 -13.57 6.03
C LYS A 29 14.02 -13.48 7.54
N TYR A 30 14.83 -12.52 7.98
CA TYR A 30 15.22 -12.38 9.40
C TYR A 30 14.35 -11.41 10.18
N THR A 31 13.67 -10.47 9.50
CA THR A 31 12.98 -9.36 10.17
C THR A 31 11.48 -9.36 9.92
N GLY A 32 11.00 -9.86 8.78
CA GLY A 32 9.61 -9.72 8.35
C GLY A 32 9.25 -8.31 7.83
N TYR A 33 8.29 -8.23 6.92
CA TYR A 33 7.91 -6.98 6.26
C TYR A 33 7.41 -5.93 7.26
N GLY A 34 6.68 -6.31 8.30
CA GLY A 34 6.18 -5.38 9.32
C GLY A 34 7.31 -4.61 10.03
N ASN A 35 8.40 -5.31 10.40
CA ASN A 35 9.53 -4.69 11.08
C ASN A 35 10.43 -3.90 10.12
N ALA A 36 10.56 -4.38 8.88
CA ALA A 36 11.37 -3.73 7.85
C ALA A 36 10.68 -2.54 7.17
N ALA A 37 9.34 -2.45 7.18
CA ALA A 37 8.58 -1.45 6.46
C ALA A 37 9.05 -0.02 6.73
N GLY A 38 9.40 0.32 7.99
CA GLY A 38 9.90 1.65 8.33
C GLY A 38 11.24 1.99 7.66
N LEU A 39 12.15 1.00 7.58
CA LEU A 39 13.43 1.15 6.89
C LEU A 39 13.22 1.22 5.36
N LEU A 40 12.39 0.32 4.82
CA LEU A 40 12.10 0.24 3.39
C LEU A 40 11.41 1.51 2.88
N ALA A 41 10.51 2.10 3.68
CA ALA A 41 9.87 3.37 3.38
C ALA A 41 10.89 4.52 3.35
N ALA A 42 11.79 4.59 4.34
CA ALA A 42 12.81 5.63 4.41
C ALA A 42 13.80 5.57 3.23
N ARG A 43 14.09 4.38 2.71
CA ARG A 43 14.95 4.16 1.53
C ARG A 43 14.21 4.12 0.19
N GLY A 44 12.88 4.17 0.18
CA GLY A 44 12.09 4.06 -1.05
C GLY A 44 12.08 2.66 -1.70
N LEU A 45 12.39 1.61 -0.93
CA LEU A 45 12.50 0.21 -1.41
C LEU A 45 11.23 -0.62 -1.15
N LEU A 46 10.08 0.03 -0.93
CA LEU A 46 8.81 -0.65 -0.62
C LEU A 46 8.31 -1.57 -1.75
N ALA A 47 8.60 -1.20 -3.01
CA ALA A 47 8.26 -2.00 -4.19
C ALA A 47 9.24 -3.17 -4.45
N GLY A 48 10.18 -3.40 -3.54
CA GLY A 48 11.32 -4.30 -3.77
C GLY A 48 12.44 -3.61 -4.53
N GLY A 49 13.68 -4.01 -4.24
CA GLY A 49 14.85 -3.44 -4.87
C GLY A 49 16.15 -3.94 -4.24
N ARG A 50 17.27 -3.63 -4.90
CA ARG A 50 18.62 -3.77 -4.35
C ARG A 50 19.12 -2.38 -3.97
N GLY A 51 19.85 -2.29 -2.86
CA GLY A 51 20.59 -1.07 -2.51
C GLY A 51 21.76 -0.80 -3.46
N GLU A 52 22.67 0.08 -3.05
CA GLU A 52 23.79 0.52 -3.88
C GLU A 52 24.76 -0.65 -4.10
N HIS A 53 25.00 -1.01 -5.36
CA HIS A 53 25.58 -2.30 -5.73
C HIS A 53 27.09 -2.35 -5.49
N TRP A 54 27.50 -2.80 -4.31
CA TRP A 54 28.91 -3.00 -3.93
C TRP A 54 29.27 -4.45 -3.50
N TYR A 55 28.30 -5.38 -3.54
CA TYR A 55 28.48 -6.74 -3.02
C TYR A 55 28.45 -7.80 -4.12
N SER A 56 29.35 -8.78 -4.04
CA SER A 56 29.34 -9.98 -4.90
C SER A 56 28.08 -10.81 -4.62
N ASP A 57 27.41 -11.25 -5.70
CA ASP A 57 26.16 -12.02 -5.65
C ASP A 57 26.38 -13.50 -5.26
N ASP A 58 27.63 -13.93 -5.12
CA ASP A 58 28.00 -15.32 -4.95
C ASP A 58 28.02 -15.67 -3.46
N GLU A 59 26.95 -16.28 -2.96
CA GLU A 59 26.85 -17.27 -1.87
C GLU A 59 25.40 -17.30 -1.39
N ASP A 60 24.67 -18.36 -1.77
CA ASP A 60 23.36 -18.67 -1.18
C ASP A 60 23.57 -19.05 0.29
N THR A 61 23.37 -18.08 1.19
CA THR A 61 23.49 -18.26 2.64
C THR A 61 22.32 -19.05 3.25
N ASP A 62 21.38 -19.50 2.42
CA ASP A 62 20.17 -20.17 2.87
C ASP A 62 20.49 -21.61 3.32
N THR A 63 20.20 -21.90 4.59
CA THR A 63 20.29 -23.26 5.12
C THR A 63 19.25 -24.19 4.48
N GLU A 64 19.56 -25.48 4.39
CA GLU A 64 18.63 -26.48 3.86
C GLU A 64 17.32 -26.56 4.68
N GLU A 65 17.38 -26.24 5.97
CA GLU A 65 16.21 -26.09 6.85
C GLU A 65 15.32 -24.91 6.41
N TYR A 66 15.91 -23.78 6.03
CA TYR A 66 15.13 -22.64 5.56
C TYR A 66 14.45 -22.93 4.21
N LYS A 67 15.10 -23.69 3.32
CA LYS A 67 14.54 -24.04 2.00
C LYS A 67 13.29 -24.91 2.11
N SER A 68 13.24 -25.83 3.07
CA SER A 68 12.07 -26.68 3.32
C SER A 68 10.94 -25.94 4.06
N ALA A 69 11.30 -25.00 4.93
CA ALA A 69 10.34 -24.19 5.69
C ALA A 69 9.79 -22.97 4.93
N LYS A 70 10.50 -22.48 3.90
CA LYS A 70 10.12 -21.33 3.07
C LYS A 70 8.64 -21.27 2.64
N PRO A 71 7.97 -22.36 2.22
CA PRO A 71 6.54 -22.31 1.88
C PRO A 71 5.62 -21.96 3.06
N ASN A 72 6.05 -22.22 4.29
CA ASN A 72 5.26 -22.05 5.51
C ASN A 72 5.65 -20.79 6.31
N ILE A 73 6.58 -19.97 5.80
CA ILE A 73 7.02 -18.74 6.46
C ILE A 73 6.17 -17.57 5.98
N ASN A 74 5.50 -16.91 6.91
CA ASN A 74 4.75 -15.71 6.61
C ASN A 74 5.71 -14.52 6.45
N LEU A 75 5.85 -14.01 5.23
CA LEU A 75 6.75 -12.90 4.91
C LEU A 75 6.40 -11.58 5.63
N ILE A 76 5.16 -11.43 6.07
CA ILE A 76 4.70 -10.24 6.81
C ILE A 76 5.25 -10.25 8.24
N THR A 77 5.19 -11.41 8.91
CA THR A 77 5.57 -11.58 10.32
C THR A 77 6.98 -12.13 10.51
N GLY A 78 7.55 -12.79 9.50
CA GLY A 78 8.84 -13.50 9.58
C GLY A 78 8.81 -14.75 10.46
N HIS A 79 7.61 -15.27 10.79
CA HIS A 79 7.44 -16.43 11.67
C HIS A 79 7.03 -17.67 10.87
N LEU A 80 7.47 -18.83 11.33
CA LEU A 80 7.01 -20.12 10.82
C LEU A 80 5.67 -20.43 11.49
N GLU A 81 4.59 -20.43 10.72
CA GLU A 81 3.28 -20.84 11.24
C GLU A 81 3.14 -22.36 11.10
N GLU A 82 2.74 -23.01 12.19
CA GLU A 82 2.29 -24.39 12.12
C GLU A 82 1.01 -24.43 11.26
N PRO A 83 0.88 -25.41 10.33
CA PRO A 83 -0.31 -25.52 9.52
C PRO A 83 -1.51 -25.75 10.44
N MET A 84 -2.40 -24.76 10.52
CA MET A 84 -3.64 -24.91 11.26
C MET A 84 -4.48 -26.02 10.62
N PRO A 85 -5.15 -26.88 11.41
CA PRO A 85 -6.09 -27.84 10.87
C PRO A 85 -7.18 -27.11 10.09
N ASN A 86 -7.60 -27.69 8.96
CA ASN A 86 -8.65 -27.08 8.16
C ASN A 86 -9.95 -27.10 8.96
N PRO A 87 -10.60 -25.94 9.20
CA PRO A 87 -11.87 -25.90 9.95
C PRO A 87 -13.01 -26.63 9.22
N MET A 88 -12.80 -27.00 7.95
CA MET A 88 -13.74 -27.75 7.12
C MET A 88 -13.71 -29.27 7.39
N ASP A 89 -12.71 -29.79 8.11
CA ASP A 89 -12.57 -31.23 8.37
C ASP A 89 -13.57 -31.72 9.44
N GLU A 90 -14.13 -30.82 10.25
CA GLU A 90 -15.13 -31.13 11.30
C GLU A 90 -16.59 -30.87 10.87
N MET A 91 -16.82 -30.29 9.69
CA MET A 91 -18.17 -29.91 9.22
C MET A 91 -18.79 -30.93 8.27
N THR A 92 -20.11 -31.14 8.40
CA THR A 92 -20.89 -31.94 7.44
C THR A 92 -21.07 -31.17 6.12
N GLU A 93 -21.36 -31.89 5.03
CA GLU A 93 -21.45 -31.27 3.70
C GLU A 93 -22.53 -30.18 3.64
N GLU A 94 -23.64 -30.35 4.35
CA GLU A 94 -24.72 -29.37 4.41
C GLU A 94 -24.29 -28.07 5.10
N GLN A 95 -23.44 -28.17 6.13
CA GLN A 95 -22.91 -27.00 6.84
C GLN A 95 -21.95 -26.22 5.93
N LYS A 96 -21.13 -26.92 5.14
CA LYS A 96 -20.22 -26.30 4.17
C LYS A 96 -20.97 -25.49 3.12
N GLU A 97 -22.07 -26.03 2.59
CA GLU A 97 -22.91 -25.33 1.62
C GLU A 97 -23.54 -24.05 2.20
N TYR A 98 -24.01 -24.10 3.45
CA TYR A 98 -24.59 -22.94 4.12
C TYR A 98 -23.55 -21.82 4.33
N GLU A 99 -22.33 -22.16 4.75
CA GLU A 99 -21.24 -21.20 4.91
C GLU A 99 -20.77 -20.62 3.57
N ALA A 100 -20.69 -21.45 2.52
CA ALA A 100 -20.39 -21.00 1.17
C ALA A 100 -21.41 -19.97 0.67
N MET A 101 -22.71 -20.22 0.89
CA MET A 101 -23.77 -19.28 0.51
C MET A 101 -23.69 -17.96 1.29
N LYS A 102 -23.31 -18.03 2.58
CA LYS A 102 -23.05 -16.85 3.41
C LYS A 102 -21.87 -16.03 2.87
N LEU A 103 -20.78 -16.68 2.46
CA LEU A 103 -19.62 -16.02 1.85
C LEU A 103 -19.99 -15.33 0.53
N VAL A 104 -20.71 -16.00 -0.36
CA VAL A 104 -21.17 -15.41 -1.63
C VAL A 104 -22.00 -14.15 -1.38
N ASN A 105 -22.89 -14.17 -0.39
CA ASN A 105 -23.70 -13.00 -0.02
C ASN A 105 -22.84 -11.85 0.52
N MET A 106 -21.76 -12.14 1.28
CA MET A 106 -20.83 -11.10 1.73
C MET A 106 -20.03 -10.50 0.57
N PHE A 107 -19.58 -11.32 -0.38
CA PHE A 107 -18.90 -10.84 -1.59
C PHE A 107 -19.81 -9.98 -2.48
N ASP A 108 -21.07 -10.38 -2.69
CA ASP A 108 -22.04 -9.60 -3.46
C ASP A 108 -22.27 -8.22 -2.82
N LYS A 109 -22.43 -8.17 -1.48
CA LYS A 109 -22.55 -6.90 -0.75
C LYS A 109 -21.33 -6.00 -0.98
N LEU A 110 -20.11 -6.52 -0.80
CA LEU A 110 -18.88 -5.75 -1.02
C LEU A 110 -18.72 -5.29 -2.46
N SER A 111 -19.03 -6.15 -3.43
CA SER A 111 -18.96 -5.86 -4.85
C SER A 111 -19.87 -4.68 -5.24
N ARG A 112 -21.10 -4.64 -4.69
CA ARG A 112 -22.05 -3.54 -4.92
C ARG A 112 -21.54 -2.21 -4.35
N TYR A 113 -20.94 -2.20 -3.16
CA TYR A 113 -20.32 -1.00 -2.58
C TYR A 113 -19.11 -0.53 -3.41
N CYS A 114 -18.24 -1.45 -3.82
CA CYS A 114 -17.07 -1.13 -4.64
C CYS A 114 -17.49 -0.51 -5.99
N SER A 115 -18.51 -1.09 -6.63
CA SER A 115 -19.06 -0.59 -7.90
C SER A 115 -19.61 0.82 -7.73
N THR A 116 -20.40 1.11 -6.69
CA THR A 116 -20.96 2.46 -6.47
C THR A 116 -19.89 3.50 -6.18
N VAL A 117 -18.83 3.16 -5.44
CA VAL A 117 -17.70 4.06 -5.22
C VAL A 117 -16.97 4.37 -6.53
N GLN A 118 -16.80 3.38 -7.41
CA GLN A 118 -16.10 3.57 -8.69
C GLN A 118 -16.90 4.47 -9.66
N TYR A 119 -18.24 4.38 -9.67
CA TYR A 119 -19.09 5.31 -10.42
C TYR A 119 -19.05 6.73 -9.84
N ASN A 120 -19.10 6.89 -8.51
CA ASN A 120 -19.07 8.21 -7.89
C ASN A 120 -17.72 8.92 -8.09
N VAL A 121 -16.60 8.19 -8.01
CA VAL A 121 -15.25 8.75 -8.25
C VAL A 121 -15.08 9.14 -9.71
N THR A 122 -15.56 8.34 -10.66
CA THR A 122 -15.47 8.68 -12.09
C THR A 122 -16.34 9.89 -12.45
N VAL A 123 -17.54 10.02 -11.89
CA VAL A 123 -18.40 11.20 -12.06
C VAL A 123 -17.76 12.46 -11.46
N LEU A 124 -17.22 12.39 -10.24
CA LEU A 124 -16.50 13.52 -9.61
C LEU A 124 -15.26 13.94 -10.40
N LEU A 125 -14.50 12.99 -10.96
CA LEU A 125 -13.36 13.30 -11.81
C LEU A 125 -13.77 13.96 -13.14
N MET A 126 -14.90 13.56 -13.72
CA MET A 126 -15.44 14.21 -14.92
C MET A 126 -15.92 15.64 -14.62
N GLU A 127 -16.61 15.87 -13.50
CA GLU A 127 -17.02 17.22 -13.09
C GLU A 127 -15.81 18.13 -12.82
N ALA A 128 -14.79 17.63 -12.10
CA ALA A 128 -13.57 18.38 -11.86
C ALA A 128 -12.81 18.72 -13.15
N ALA A 129 -12.74 17.78 -14.10
CA ALA A 129 -12.15 18.03 -15.41
C ALA A 129 -12.92 19.09 -16.21
N TYR A 130 -14.25 19.05 -16.18
CA TYR A 130 -15.10 20.06 -16.84
C TYR A 130 -14.87 21.46 -16.27
N ILE A 131 -14.79 21.60 -14.94
CA ILE A 131 -14.51 22.89 -14.27
C ILE A 131 -13.13 23.43 -14.65
N LEU A 132 -12.11 22.58 -14.76
CA LEU A 132 -10.76 22.99 -15.15
C LEU A 132 -10.70 23.47 -16.61
N VAL A 133 -11.42 22.78 -17.52
CA VAL A 133 -11.53 23.20 -18.92
C VAL A 133 -12.29 24.53 -19.02
N LEU A 134 -13.38 24.71 -18.27
CA LEU A 134 -14.14 25.96 -18.25
C LEU A 134 -13.30 27.13 -17.71
N CYS A 135 -12.54 26.91 -16.63
CA CYS A 135 -11.59 27.89 -16.10
C CYS A 135 -10.51 28.28 -17.12
N SER A 136 -10.04 27.33 -17.92
CA SER A 136 -9.03 27.57 -18.95
C SER A 136 -9.59 28.38 -20.12
N LEU A 137 -10.84 28.09 -20.53
CA LEU A 137 -11.55 28.87 -21.54
C LEU A 137 -11.87 30.29 -21.08
N LEU A 138 -12.28 30.47 -19.81
CA LEU A 138 -12.49 31.79 -19.21
C LEU A 138 -11.18 32.61 -19.12
N LYS A 139 -10.06 31.97 -18.81
CA LYS A 139 -8.74 32.63 -18.86
C LYS A 139 -8.35 33.02 -20.29
N SER A 140 -8.67 32.19 -21.27
CA SER A 140 -8.39 32.49 -22.68
C SER A 140 -9.22 33.65 -23.23
N THR A 141 -10.45 33.87 -22.74
CA THR A 141 -11.27 35.03 -23.12
C THR A 141 -10.90 36.29 -22.33
N ALA A 142 -10.43 36.14 -21.08
CA ALA A 142 -9.92 37.25 -20.28
C ALA A 142 -8.61 37.84 -20.85
N SER A 143 -7.72 37.03 -21.43
CA SER A 143 -6.51 37.52 -22.11
C SER A 143 -6.80 38.39 -23.35
N ASN A 144 -8.00 38.29 -23.94
CA ASN A 144 -8.45 39.14 -25.06
C ASN A 144 -9.26 40.38 -24.59
N CYS A 145 -9.53 40.51 -23.29
CA CYS A 145 -10.18 41.68 -22.69
C CYS A 145 -9.23 42.29 -21.66
N ALA A 146 -8.37 43.19 -22.12
CA ALA A 146 -7.42 43.93 -21.30
C ALA A 146 -8.07 44.95 -20.35
N ILE A 147 -9.10 44.60 -19.58
CA ILE A 147 -9.63 45.44 -18.48
C ILE A 147 -10.35 44.57 -17.43
N ILE A 148 -9.67 43.70 -16.66
CA ILE A 148 -10.10 43.39 -15.29
C ILE A 148 -8.85 43.19 -14.43
N ASN A 149 -8.53 44.21 -13.62
CA ASN A 149 -7.49 44.18 -12.60
C ASN A 149 -7.85 43.18 -11.48
N SER A 150 -6.87 42.34 -11.15
CA SER A 150 -6.54 41.88 -9.79
C SER A 150 -7.70 41.37 -8.91
N ALA A 151 -8.16 40.16 -9.18
CA ALA A 151 -8.72 39.30 -8.13
C ALA A 151 -8.03 37.93 -8.19
N GLU A 152 -7.07 37.78 -7.29
CA GLU A 152 -6.20 36.63 -7.11
C GLU A 152 -7.02 35.43 -6.62
N LEU A 153 -7.58 34.66 -7.55
CA LEU A 153 -8.23 33.38 -7.28
C LEU A 153 -7.15 32.31 -7.06
N GLU A 154 -6.66 32.23 -5.83
CA GLU A 154 -5.81 31.15 -5.31
C GLU A 154 -6.62 29.83 -5.32
N PRO A 155 -6.34 28.86 -6.23
CA PRO A 155 -7.13 27.65 -6.35
C PRO A 155 -7.01 26.75 -5.11
N ARG A 156 -5.95 26.89 -4.29
CA ARG A 156 -5.70 26.03 -3.12
C ARG A 156 -6.70 26.21 -1.98
N SER A 157 -7.33 27.38 -1.86
CA SER A 157 -8.27 27.68 -0.77
C SER A 157 -9.68 27.11 -1.03
N LEU A 158 -10.06 26.99 -2.30
CA LEU A 158 -11.40 26.55 -2.73
C LEU A 158 -11.55 25.03 -2.62
N TRP A 159 -10.49 24.27 -2.95
CA TRP A 159 -10.45 22.82 -2.74
C TRP A 159 -10.56 22.43 -1.26
N ARG A 160 -9.94 23.21 -0.37
CA ARG A 160 -10.01 22.96 1.08
C ARG A 160 -11.42 23.22 1.62
N ARG A 161 -12.14 24.20 1.09
CA ARG A 161 -13.56 24.47 1.42
C ARG A 161 -14.54 23.44 0.87
N MET A 162 -14.29 22.84 -0.30
CA MET A 162 -15.18 21.80 -0.85
C MET A 162 -15.12 20.48 -0.08
N PHE A 163 -13.98 20.11 0.50
CA PHE A 163 -13.86 18.88 1.29
C PHE A 163 -14.46 18.99 2.71
N ASP A 164 -14.52 20.20 3.29
CA ASP A 164 -15.06 20.41 4.64
C ASP A 164 -16.61 20.36 4.72
N THR A 165 -17.33 20.46 3.60
CA THR A 165 -18.81 20.41 3.56
C THR A 165 -19.40 19.01 3.41
N SER A 166 -18.58 17.95 3.42
CA SER A 166 -19.05 16.56 3.35
C SER A 166 -18.98 15.87 4.72
N LYS A 167 -19.73 16.40 5.69
CA LYS A 167 -20.09 15.75 6.96
C LYS A 167 -21.59 15.89 7.21
#